data_AF-A0A518DDU9-F1
#
_entry.id   AF-A0A518DDU9-F1
#
_cell.length_a   1.000
_cell.length_b   1.000
_cell.length_c   1.000
_cell.angle_alpha   90.00
_cell.angle_beta   90.00
_cell.angle_gamma   90.00
#
_symmetry.space_group_name_H-M   'P 1'
#
loop_
_entity.id
_entity.type
_entity.pdbx_description
1 polymer ?
#
loop_
_entity_poly.entity_id
_entity_poly.type
_entity_poly.pdbx_seq_one_letter_code
_entity_poly.pdbx_strand_id
1 'polypeptide(L)'
;MLGKLSCAALCAALVSFAGGAAADHIWINEFHYDNDGADANEFVEVAVRSGPAFNPADFSVQPYNGNGGATYGTAQPLSAFTVGATSPIAGSVESVTFYSFVFTGTDSNGLQNGAPDGLALVNTVTPSVVEFLSYEGSFMATNGPAMGATSVDIGVSETDDGVLTSLGLVGAGSSAADFTWALIADGSATPGAVNTGQTLGPAAVPEPASIALMALCVAGVVGMRYRLG
;
A
#
# COMPACT_ATOMS: atom_id res chain seq x y z
N MET A 1 51.71 -0.13 11.69
CA MET A 1 51.04 1.11 11.28
C MET A 1 49.61 0.76 10.90
N LEU A 2 48.67 0.84 11.86
CA LEU A 2 47.24 0.66 11.58
C LEU A 2 46.74 1.91 10.85
N GLY A 3 46.35 1.76 9.58
CA GLY A 3 45.82 2.83 8.76
C GLY A 3 44.52 3.37 9.38
N LYS A 4 44.46 4.68 9.58
CA LYS A 4 43.25 5.40 9.98
C LYS A 4 42.22 5.22 8.86
N LEU A 5 41.25 4.32 9.02
CA LEU A 5 40.02 4.39 8.25
C LEU A 5 39.32 5.69 8.66
N SER A 6 39.30 6.67 7.76
CA SER A 6 38.64 7.95 8.01
C SER A 6 37.12 7.73 8.02
N CYS A 7 36.45 8.44 8.92
CA CYS A 7 34.98 8.43 9.09
C CYS A 7 34.22 8.70 7.77
N ALA A 8 34.88 9.33 6.78
CA ALA A 8 34.33 9.63 5.47
C ALA A 8 34.06 8.38 4.60
N ALA A 9 34.88 7.32 4.73
CA ALA A 9 34.63 6.06 4.01
C ALA A 9 33.42 5.28 4.59
N LEU A 10 33.11 5.50 5.86
CA LEU A 10 31.94 4.92 6.54
C LEU A 10 30.62 5.58 6.10
N CYS A 11 30.67 6.87 5.72
CA CYS A 11 29.51 7.65 5.30
C CYS A 11 29.08 7.32 3.85
N ALA A 12 30.02 6.94 2.98
CA ALA A 12 29.74 6.63 1.57
C ALA A 12 29.04 5.27 1.36
N ALA A 13 29.15 4.33 2.30
CA ALA A 13 28.50 3.02 2.22
C ALA A 13 26.98 3.05 2.53
N LEU A 14 26.47 4.15 3.10
CA LEU A 14 25.06 4.33 3.45
C LEU A 14 24.19 4.83 2.28
N VAL A 15 24.79 5.24 1.14
CA VAL A 15 24.07 6.02 0.11
C VAL A 15 23.62 5.16 -1.09
N SER A 16 23.61 3.82 -1.00
CA SER A 16 23.19 2.99 -2.14
C SER A 16 22.38 1.77 -1.73
N PHE A 17 21.19 2.00 -1.18
CA PHE A 17 20.13 0.97 -1.06
C PHE A 17 18.74 1.45 -1.54
N ALA A 18 18.63 2.61 -2.19
CA ALA A 18 17.35 3.21 -2.58
C ALA A 18 16.70 2.59 -3.85
N GLY A 19 17.14 1.42 -4.32
CA GLY A 19 16.79 0.91 -5.65
C GLY A 19 15.63 -0.09 -5.75
N GLY A 20 15.12 -0.62 -4.63
CA GLY A 20 14.13 -1.71 -4.66
C GLY A 20 12.82 -1.45 -3.91
N ALA A 21 12.68 -0.30 -3.27
CA ALA A 21 11.66 -0.09 -2.24
C ALA A 21 10.31 0.44 -2.76
N ALA A 22 10.19 0.85 -4.02
CA ALA A 22 9.02 1.63 -4.46
C ALA A 22 7.68 0.85 -4.46
N ALA A 23 7.71 -0.49 -4.58
CA ALA A 23 6.49 -1.32 -4.58
C ALA A 23 5.98 -1.69 -3.18
N ASP A 24 6.81 -1.63 -2.14
CA ASP A 24 6.45 -2.08 -0.78
C ASP A 24 5.89 -0.96 0.12
N HIS A 25 5.78 0.28 -0.39
CA HIS A 25 5.41 1.45 0.41
C HIS A 25 3.99 1.97 0.15
N ILE A 26 3.25 1.39 -0.78
CA ILE A 26 1.90 1.83 -1.12
C ILE A 26 1.03 0.66 -1.53
N TRP A 27 -0.19 0.57 -1.02
CA TRP A 27 -1.12 -0.51 -1.33
C TRP A 27 -2.58 -0.09 -1.12
N ILE A 28 -3.50 -0.74 -1.83
CA ILE A 28 -4.94 -0.67 -1.60
C ILE A 28 -5.24 -1.35 -0.26
N ASN A 29 -5.79 -0.59 0.68
CA ASN A 29 -5.92 -1.01 2.07
C ASN A 29 -7.35 -1.43 2.45
N GLU A 30 -8.34 -0.74 1.90
CA GLU A 30 -9.75 -0.92 2.20
C GLU A 30 -10.59 -0.41 1.02
N PHE A 31 -11.71 -1.06 0.70
CA PHE A 31 -12.69 -0.53 -0.24
C PHE A 31 -14.08 -1.10 0.01
N HIS A 32 -15.10 -0.40 -0.48
CA HIS A 32 -16.51 -0.79 -0.41
C HIS A 32 -17.13 -0.59 -1.80
N TYR A 33 -17.75 -1.65 -2.34
CA TYR A 33 -18.26 -1.70 -3.71
C TYR A 33 -19.69 -2.22 -3.85
N ASP A 34 -20.27 -2.85 -2.82
CA ASP A 34 -21.61 -3.43 -2.93
C ASP A 34 -22.50 -3.09 -1.73
N ASN A 35 -23.78 -2.89 -2.00
CA ASN A 35 -24.78 -2.49 -1.02
C ASN A 35 -26.06 -3.29 -1.18
N ASP A 36 -26.76 -3.55 -0.07
CA ASP A 36 -28.18 -3.93 -0.13
C ASP A 36 -28.99 -2.81 -0.77
N GLY A 37 -29.37 -3.01 -2.04
CA GLY A 37 -30.23 -2.10 -2.78
C GLY A 37 -29.47 -1.11 -3.66
N ALA A 38 -29.49 0.17 -3.32
CA ALA A 38 -28.88 1.22 -4.13
C ALA A 38 -27.49 1.56 -3.61
N ASP A 39 -26.53 1.65 -4.53
CA ASP A 39 -25.14 1.91 -4.17
C ASP A 39 -24.99 3.27 -3.45
N ALA A 40 -24.31 3.23 -2.31
CA ALA A 40 -24.10 4.33 -1.40
C ALA A 40 -22.80 4.15 -0.61
N ASN A 41 -22.07 5.25 -0.43
CA ASN A 41 -20.81 5.29 0.33
C ASN A 41 -19.68 4.42 -0.23
N GLU A 42 -19.72 4.04 -1.51
CA GLU A 42 -18.62 3.32 -2.15
C GLU A 42 -17.32 4.12 -2.04
N PHE A 43 -16.22 3.44 -1.70
CA PHE A 43 -14.93 4.10 -1.54
C PHE A 43 -13.77 3.16 -1.83
N VAL A 44 -12.59 3.76 -2.02
CA VAL A 44 -11.32 3.07 -2.00
C VAL A 44 -10.33 3.82 -1.11
N GLU A 45 -9.55 3.08 -0.34
CA GLU A 45 -8.48 3.59 0.50
C GLU A 45 -7.14 3.02 0.07
N VAL A 46 -6.13 3.88 0.03
CA VAL A 46 -4.74 3.54 -0.20
C VAL A 46 -3.92 3.92 1.03
N ALA A 47 -3.16 2.96 1.54
CA ALA A 47 -2.21 3.18 2.61
C ALA A 47 -0.81 3.44 2.04
N VAL A 48 -0.14 4.45 2.57
CA VAL A 48 1.18 4.89 2.13
C VAL A 48 2.13 4.88 3.32
N ARG A 49 3.08 3.94 3.33
CA ARG A 49 4.18 3.92 4.29
C ARG A 49 5.16 5.05 3.96
N SER A 50 5.62 5.74 5.00
CA SER A 50 6.61 6.80 4.89
C SER A 50 7.89 6.26 4.26
N GLY A 51 8.27 6.86 3.13
CA GLY A 51 9.50 6.54 2.40
C GLY A 51 10.02 7.78 1.66
N PRO A 52 11.26 7.74 1.14
CA PRO A 52 11.80 8.87 0.41
C PRO A 52 10.98 9.15 -0.86
N ALA A 53 10.55 10.42 -1.01
CA ALA A 53 9.95 11.00 -2.21
C ALA A 53 8.57 10.44 -2.66
N PHE A 54 7.65 10.19 -1.72
CA PHE A 54 6.23 10.01 -2.08
C PHE A 54 5.58 11.34 -2.51
N ASN A 55 4.94 11.32 -3.67
CA ASN A 55 4.06 12.39 -4.15
C ASN A 55 2.71 11.76 -4.57
N PRO A 56 1.58 12.14 -3.95
CA PRO A 56 0.26 11.61 -4.31
C PRO A 56 -0.11 11.80 -5.79
N ALA A 57 0.44 12.82 -6.47
CA ALA A 57 0.16 13.06 -7.89
C ALA A 57 0.79 12.00 -8.82
N ASP A 58 1.76 11.22 -8.32
CA ASP A 58 2.47 10.21 -9.10
C ASP A 58 1.71 8.87 -9.14
N PHE A 59 0.56 8.79 -8.48
CA PHE A 59 -0.22 7.56 -8.35
C PHE A 59 -1.70 7.79 -8.65
N SER A 60 -2.36 6.74 -9.15
CA SER A 60 -3.80 6.73 -9.38
C SER A 60 -4.41 5.35 -9.16
N VAL A 61 -5.70 5.33 -8.82
CA VAL A 61 -6.54 4.12 -8.84
C VAL A 61 -7.41 4.13 -10.09
N GLN A 62 -7.39 3.03 -10.85
CA GLN A 62 -8.20 2.83 -12.05
C GLN A 62 -9.14 1.63 -11.86
N PRO A 63 -10.47 1.84 -11.90
CA PRO A 63 -11.45 0.75 -11.93
C PRO A 63 -11.46 -0.02 -13.25
N TYR A 64 -11.74 -1.32 -13.17
CA TYR A 64 -11.79 -2.27 -14.28
C TYR A 64 -13.03 -3.15 -14.19
N ASN A 65 -13.74 -3.26 -15.31
CA ASN A 65 -14.88 -4.17 -15.45
C ASN A 65 -14.34 -5.54 -15.87
N GLY A 66 -14.55 -6.59 -15.08
CA GLY A 66 -14.02 -7.92 -15.38
C GLY A 66 -14.84 -8.68 -16.43
N ASN A 67 -16.05 -8.22 -16.75
CA ASN A 67 -16.77 -8.64 -17.95
C ASN A 67 -16.20 -7.94 -19.21
N GLY A 68 -15.04 -8.43 -19.65
CA GLY A 68 -14.32 -7.93 -20.84
C GLY A 68 -12.98 -7.26 -20.52
N GLY A 69 -12.68 -7.06 -19.23
CA GLY A 69 -11.38 -6.59 -18.75
C GLY A 69 -11.06 -5.14 -19.08
N ALA A 70 -12.08 -4.32 -19.38
CA ALA A 70 -11.89 -2.94 -19.79
C ALA A 70 -12.00 -1.98 -18.60
N THR A 71 -11.21 -0.92 -18.59
CA THR A 71 -11.35 0.20 -17.66
C THR A 71 -12.72 0.86 -17.79
N TYR A 72 -13.28 1.31 -16.67
CA TYR A 72 -14.44 2.21 -16.64
C TYR A 72 -14.20 3.36 -15.66
N GLY A 73 -15.08 4.36 -15.69
CA GLY A 73 -14.93 5.56 -14.88
C GLY A 73 -13.67 6.37 -15.22
N THR A 74 -13.37 7.34 -14.37
CA THR A 74 -12.15 8.14 -14.46
C THR A 74 -11.10 7.56 -13.51
N ALA A 75 -9.85 7.47 -13.95
CA ALA A 75 -8.74 7.18 -13.03
C ALA A 75 -8.68 8.26 -11.95
N GLN A 76 -8.71 7.86 -10.68
CA GLN A 76 -8.68 8.78 -9.56
C GLN A 76 -7.22 8.99 -9.11
N PRO A 77 -6.62 10.18 -9.33
CA PRO A 77 -5.28 10.45 -8.86
C PRO A 77 -5.28 10.54 -7.33
N LEU A 78 -4.26 10.01 -6.65
CA LEU A 78 -4.18 10.05 -5.19
C LEU A 78 -4.12 11.49 -4.63
N SER A 79 -3.74 12.47 -5.45
CA SER A 79 -3.84 13.89 -5.08
C SER A 79 -5.28 14.40 -4.89
N ALA A 80 -6.29 13.67 -5.38
CA ALA A 80 -7.71 13.98 -5.18
C ALA A 80 -8.30 13.27 -3.95
N PHE A 81 -7.55 12.36 -3.32
CA PHE A 81 -8.02 11.60 -2.16
C PHE A 81 -8.00 12.50 -0.91
N THR A 82 -8.94 12.25 -0.01
CA THR A 82 -8.93 12.83 1.33
C THR A 82 -7.79 12.21 2.13
N VAL A 83 -6.94 13.07 2.70
CA VAL A 83 -5.84 12.61 3.56
C VAL A 83 -6.39 12.36 4.96
N GLY A 84 -6.32 11.11 5.40
CA GLY A 84 -6.72 10.65 6.72
C GLY A 84 -5.61 10.72 7.76
N ALA A 85 -5.67 9.80 8.72
CA ALA A 85 -4.71 9.68 9.80
C ALA A 85 -3.32 9.27 9.29
N THR A 86 -2.30 9.67 10.04
CA THR A 86 -0.94 9.15 9.93
C THR A 86 -0.63 8.35 11.19
N SER A 87 -0.54 7.03 11.07
CA SER A 87 -0.29 6.11 12.18
C SER A 87 1.21 5.87 12.34
N PRO A 88 1.82 6.20 13.49
CA PRO A 88 3.21 5.91 13.75
C PRO A 88 3.42 4.40 13.95
N ILE A 89 4.56 3.88 13.49
CA ILE A 89 4.95 2.50 13.73
C ILE A 89 5.71 2.40 15.05
N ALA A 90 5.20 1.60 15.99
CA ALA A 90 5.83 1.42 17.29
C ALA A 90 7.27 0.89 17.14
N GLY A 91 8.23 1.59 17.75
CA GLY A 91 9.64 1.22 17.68
C GLY A 91 10.35 1.54 16.37
N SER A 92 9.73 2.30 15.46
CA SER A 92 10.35 2.81 14.24
C SER A 92 10.15 4.33 14.09
N VAL A 93 10.89 4.94 13.17
CA VAL A 93 10.67 6.31 12.67
C VAL A 93 9.65 6.36 11.53
N GLU A 94 9.18 5.18 11.09
CA GLU A 94 8.20 5.04 10.03
C GLU A 94 6.78 5.37 10.51
N SER A 95 5.94 5.74 9.56
CA SER A 95 4.50 5.91 9.72
C SER A 95 3.77 5.43 8.47
N VAL A 96 2.46 5.21 8.58
CA VAL A 96 1.58 4.96 7.43
C VAL A 96 0.50 6.03 7.40
N THR A 97 0.32 6.68 6.25
CA THR A 97 -0.75 7.65 6.02
C THR A 97 -1.82 7.02 5.13
N PHE A 98 -3.09 7.21 5.48
CA PHE A 98 -4.24 6.66 4.77
C PHE A 98 -4.86 7.73 3.87
N TYR A 99 -5.10 7.38 2.62
CA TYR A 99 -5.73 8.23 1.61
C TYR A 99 -7.02 7.57 1.19
N SER A 100 -8.17 8.21 1.37
CA SER A 100 -9.48 7.65 0.98
C SER A 100 -10.17 8.50 -0.08
N PHE A 101 -10.83 7.84 -1.02
CA PHE A 101 -11.65 8.46 -2.06
C PHE A 101 -13.03 7.83 -2.05
N VAL A 102 -14.05 8.66 -1.82
CA VAL A 102 -15.45 8.26 -1.90
C VAL A 102 -15.92 8.51 -3.33
N PHE A 103 -16.46 7.48 -3.97
CA PHE A 103 -17.05 7.60 -5.29
C PHE A 103 -18.40 8.27 -5.16
N THR A 104 -18.55 9.45 -5.76
CA THR A 104 -19.86 10.09 -5.89
C THR A 104 -20.31 9.99 -7.35
N GLY A 105 -21.62 9.92 -7.58
CA GLY A 105 -22.20 9.74 -8.92
C GLY A 105 -21.84 10.82 -9.96
N THR A 106 -21.11 11.86 -9.59
CA THR A 106 -20.53 12.86 -10.51
C THR A 106 -19.10 12.54 -10.97
N ASP A 107 -18.40 11.63 -10.31
CA ASP A 107 -16.94 11.49 -10.39
C ASP A 107 -16.53 10.21 -11.15
N SER A 108 -17.37 9.20 -11.01
CA SER A 108 -17.44 7.93 -11.74
C SER A 108 -18.68 7.21 -11.22
N ASN A 109 -19.36 6.38 -12.03
CA ASN A 109 -20.57 5.65 -11.61
C ASN A 109 -20.26 4.56 -10.56
N GLY A 110 -19.69 4.93 -9.42
CA GLY A 110 -19.32 4.01 -8.36
C GLY A 110 -18.19 3.07 -8.73
N LEU A 111 -17.95 2.12 -7.83
CA LEU A 111 -17.42 0.83 -8.20
C LEU A 111 -18.55 0.01 -8.85
N GLN A 112 -18.22 -1.11 -9.47
CA GLN A 112 -19.21 -1.97 -10.12
C GLN A 112 -19.29 -3.28 -9.36
N ASN A 113 -20.50 -3.80 -9.22
CA ASN A 113 -20.81 -4.97 -8.41
C ASN A 113 -20.70 -6.25 -9.28
N GLY A 114 -19.77 -6.27 -10.24
CA GLY A 114 -19.59 -7.38 -11.17
C GLY A 114 -18.72 -8.50 -10.61
N ALA A 115 -19.06 -9.72 -11.02
CA ALA A 115 -18.38 -10.95 -10.63
C ALA A 115 -17.59 -11.56 -11.82
N PRO A 116 -16.32 -11.19 -12.05
CA PRO A 116 -15.49 -10.27 -11.26
C PRO A 116 -15.46 -8.84 -11.81
N ASP A 117 -15.05 -7.89 -10.96
CA ASP A 117 -14.58 -6.54 -11.26
C ASP A 117 -13.33 -6.25 -10.42
N GLY A 118 -12.64 -5.13 -10.63
CA GLY A 118 -11.37 -4.87 -9.95
C GLY A 118 -10.80 -3.46 -10.03
N LEU A 119 -9.68 -3.28 -9.33
CA LEU A 119 -8.98 -2.01 -9.14
C LEU A 119 -7.49 -2.18 -9.45
N ALA A 120 -6.93 -1.26 -10.23
CA ALA A 120 -5.49 -1.15 -10.42
C ALA A 120 -4.94 0.10 -9.72
N LEU A 121 -3.99 -0.10 -8.80
CA LEU A 121 -3.15 0.96 -8.28
C LEU A 121 -1.91 1.10 -9.17
N VAL A 122 -1.65 2.31 -9.66
CA VAL A 122 -0.67 2.54 -10.72
C VAL A 122 0.24 3.71 -10.36
N ASN A 123 1.55 3.56 -10.58
CA ASN A 123 2.48 4.67 -10.62
C ASN A 123 2.47 5.28 -12.03
N THR A 124 1.97 6.50 -12.16
CA THR A 124 1.72 7.18 -13.44
C THR A 124 2.98 7.79 -14.05
N VAL A 125 4.04 7.97 -13.26
CA VAL A 125 5.33 8.52 -13.71
C VAL A 125 6.21 7.46 -14.38
N THR A 126 6.21 6.24 -13.84
CA THR A 126 6.96 5.08 -14.36
C THR A 126 6.09 4.11 -15.18
N PRO A 127 4.91 4.56 -15.62
CA PRO A 127 3.70 3.77 -15.94
C PRO A 127 3.75 2.29 -15.52
N SER A 128 3.82 2.02 -14.22
CA SER A 128 3.87 0.66 -13.68
C SER A 128 2.67 0.36 -12.79
N VAL A 129 2.14 -0.87 -12.90
CA VAL A 129 1.09 -1.37 -12.00
C VAL A 129 1.74 -1.76 -10.68
N VAL A 130 1.27 -1.17 -9.58
CA VAL A 130 1.65 -1.53 -8.21
C VAL A 130 0.84 -2.74 -7.76
N GLU A 131 -0.48 -2.66 -7.88
CA GLU A 131 -1.41 -3.75 -7.59
C GLU A 131 -2.50 -3.80 -8.65
N PHE A 132 -2.94 -5.00 -8.98
CA PHE A 132 -4.15 -5.22 -9.77
C PHE A 132 -4.99 -6.28 -9.07
N LEU A 133 -5.96 -5.82 -8.30
CA LEU A 133 -6.81 -6.64 -7.45
C LEU A 133 -8.19 -6.79 -8.10
N SER A 134 -8.83 -7.93 -7.86
CA SER A 134 -10.22 -8.17 -8.22
C SER A 134 -10.98 -8.82 -7.08
N TYR A 135 -12.29 -8.71 -7.11
CA TYR A 135 -13.20 -9.40 -6.21
C TYR A 135 -14.09 -10.34 -7.02
N GLU A 136 -14.57 -11.41 -6.37
CA GLU A 136 -15.46 -12.42 -6.96
C GLU A 136 -14.90 -13.15 -8.20
N GLY A 137 -13.57 -13.30 -8.24
CA GLY A 137 -12.85 -13.99 -9.30
C GLY A 137 -11.72 -13.16 -9.90
N SER A 138 -11.09 -13.67 -10.96
CA SER A 138 -9.98 -13.00 -11.66
C SER A 138 -10.27 -12.84 -13.14
N PHE A 139 -9.67 -11.82 -13.75
CA PHE A 139 -9.79 -11.54 -15.17
C PHE A 139 -8.51 -10.90 -15.72
N MET A 140 -8.36 -10.91 -17.04
CA MET A 140 -7.23 -10.25 -17.70
C MET A 140 -7.68 -8.89 -18.22
N ALA A 141 -6.91 -7.84 -17.92
CA ALA A 141 -7.19 -6.51 -18.43
C ALA A 141 -6.92 -6.43 -19.95
N THR A 142 -7.84 -5.85 -20.69
CA THR A 142 -7.78 -5.71 -22.16
C THR A 142 -7.37 -4.30 -22.59
N ASN A 143 -7.39 -3.32 -21.67
CA ASN A 143 -6.92 -1.96 -21.90
C ASN A 143 -6.34 -1.31 -20.62
N GLY A 144 -5.99 -0.02 -20.72
CA GLY A 144 -5.53 0.78 -19.59
C GLY A 144 -4.17 0.37 -19.03
N PRO A 145 -3.80 0.88 -17.85
CA PRO A 145 -2.47 0.64 -17.26
C PRO A 145 -2.14 -0.82 -16.98
N ALA A 146 -3.14 -1.65 -16.70
CA ALA A 146 -2.97 -3.08 -16.43
C ALA A 146 -3.09 -3.97 -17.67
N MET A 147 -3.16 -3.41 -18.88
CA MET A 147 -3.35 -4.19 -20.12
C MET A 147 -2.41 -5.41 -20.21
N GLY A 148 -3.01 -6.59 -20.39
CA GLY A 148 -2.30 -7.87 -20.49
C GLY A 148 -1.92 -8.51 -19.16
N ALA A 149 -2.13 -7.84 -18.02
CA ALA A 149 -2.00 -8.43 -16.70
C ALA A 149 -3.30 -9.14 -16.28
N THR A 150 -3.17 -10.22 -15.52
CA THR A 150 -4.29 -10.89 -14.84
C THR A 150 -4.40 -10.33 -13.43
N SER A 151 -5.63 -9.99 -13.01
CA SER A 151 -5.91 -9.52 -11.66
C SER A 151 -5.70 -10.62 -10.62
N VAL A 152 -5.43 -10.22 -9.38
CA VAL A 152 -5.36 -11.11 -8.23
C VAL A 152 -6.68 -11.01 -7.48
N ASP A 153 -7.42 -12.13 -7.44
CA ASP A 153 -8.63 -12.24 -6.64
C ASP A 153 -8.28 -12.16 -5.14
N ILE A 154 -8.94 -11.25 -4.42
CA ILE A 154 -8.73 -11.06 -2.99
C ILE A 154 -9.36 -12.17 -2.14
N GLY A 155 -10.25 -12.98 -2.72
CA GLY A 155 -10.82 -14.16 -2.08
C GLY A 155 -11.90 -13.88 -1.02
N VAL A 156 -12.35 -12.63 -0.91
CA VAL A 156 -13.50 -12.18 -0.12
C VAL A 156 -14.39 -11.30 -0.98
N SER A 157 -15.67 -11.20 -0.65
CA SER A 157 -16.68 -10.44 -1.38
C SER A 157 -17.62 -9.76 -0.42
N GLU A 158 -18.23 -8.67 -0.86
CA GLU A 158 -19.45 -8.12 -0.28
C GLU A 158 -20.64 -8.80 -0.98
N THR A 159 -21.70 -9.13 -0.26
CA THR A 159 -22.87 -9.82 -0.83
C THR A 159 -24.16 -9.17 -0.39
N ASP A 160 -24.60 -8.12 -1.09
CA ASP A 160 -25.74 -7.29 -0.67
C ASP A 160 -25.62 -6.86 0.81
N ASP A 161 -24.41 -6.44 1.20
CA ASP A 161 -24.09 -6.12 2.58
C ASP A 161 -24.54 -4.70 2.98
N GLY A 162 -24.45 -4.38 4.28
CA GLY A 162 -24.83 -3.07 4.80
C GLY A 162 -24.02 -1.92 4.19
N VAL A 163 -24.61 -0.72 4.19
CA VAL A 163 -24.03 0.50 3.56
C VAL A 163 -22.77 1.08 4.21
N LEU A 164 -22.27 0.44 5.27
CA LEU A 164 -21.03 0.78 5.95
C LEU A 164 -20.17 -0.47 6.20
N THR A 165 -20.32 -1.50 5.35
CA THR A 165 -19.33 -2.58 5.25
C THR A 165 -18.14 -2.15 4.39
N SER A 166 -17.09 -2.95 4.43
CA SER A 166 -15.94 -2.80 3.54
C SER A 166 -15.15 -4.11 3.49
N LEU A 167 -14.38 -4.28 2.42
CA LEU A 167 -13.31 -5.25 2.35
C LEU A 167 -12.01 -4.54 2.74
N GLY A 168 -11.30 -5.09 3.73
CA GLY A 168 -10.07 -4.46 4.22
C GLY A 168 -8.99 -5.47 4.60
N LEU A 169 -7.74 -5.02 4.52
CA LEU A 169 -6.59 -5.76 5.00
C LEU A 169 -6.56 -5.82 6.54
N VAL A 170 -6.43 -7.03 7.08
CA VAL A 170 -6.30 -7.31 8.52
C VAL A 170 -5.05 -8.15 8.82
N GLY A 171 -4.70 -8.28 10.09
CA GLY A 171 -3.49 -8.99 10.53
C GLY A 171 -2.34 -8.06 10.88
N ALA A 172 -1.16 -8.63 11.14
CA ALA A 172 0.03 -7.90 11.56
C ALA A 172 1.12 -7.95 10.49
N GLY A 173 1.61 -6.79 10.04
CA GLY A 173 2.43 -6.74 8.85
C GLY A 173 3.03 -5.38 8.54
N SER A 174 3.86 -5.34 7.51
CA SER A 174 4.57 -4.14 7.07
C SER A 174 4.24 -3.70 5.64
N SER A 175 3.77 -4.63 4.80
CA SER A 175 3.30 -4.40 3.43
C SER A 175 2.02 -5.20 3.15
N ALA A 176 1.37 -4.96 2.01
CA ALA A 176 0.13 -5.65 1.61
C ALA A 176 0.20 -7.17 1.74
N ALA A 177 1.33 -7.77 1.33
CA ALA A 177 1.54 -9.21 1.33
C ALA A 177 1.62 -9.85 2.73
N ASP A 178 1.84 -9.05 3.78
CA ASP A 178 1.85 -9.53 5.17
C ASP A 178 0.43 -9.62 5.76
N PHE A 179 -0.56 -9.01 5.09
CA PHE A 179 -1.95 -8.94 5.53
C PHE A 179 -2.83 -9.93 4.77
N THR A 180 -4.07 -10.09 5.25
CA THR A 180 -5.11 -10.87 4.58
C THR A 180 -6.36 -10.02 4.43
N TRP A 181 -7.05 -10.14 3.28
CA TRP A 181 -8.35 -9.51 3.09
C TRP A 181 -9.42 -10.14 3.97
N ALA A 182 -10.29 -9.31 4.55
CA ALA A 182 -11.44 -9.73 5.32
C ALA A 182 -12.60 -8.75 5.12
N LEU A 183 -13.82 -9.25 5.31
CA LEU A 183 -15.01 -8.41 5.45
C LEU A 183 -14.97 -7.69 6.81
N ILE A 184 -15.01 -6.36 6.78
CA ILE A 184 -15.17 -5.50 7.94
C ILE A 184 -16.67 -5.23 8.12
N ALA A 185 -17.17 -5.54 9.32
CA ALA A 185 -18.60 -5.51 9.62
C ALA A 185 -19.22 -4.12 9.49
N ASP A 186 -20.53 -4.10 9.22
CA ASP A 186 -21.31 -2.89 9.00
C ASP A 186 -21.14 -1.88 10.14
N GLY A 187 -20.85 -0.63 9.78
CA GLY A 187 -20.57 0.46 10.71
C GLY A 187 -19.17 0.43 11.32
N SER A 188 -18.29 -0.47 10.85
CA SER A 188 -16.90 -0.61 11.31
C SER A 188 -15.86 -0.33 10.23
N ALA A 189 -16.29 0.07 9.02
CA ALA A 189 -15.39 0.57 7.97
C ALA A 189 -14.56 1.76 8.48
N THR A 190 -13.33 1.89 7.99
CA THR A 190 -12.30 2.77 8.56
C THR A 190 -11.69 3.74 7.55
N PRO A 191 -12.45 4.37 6.62
CA PRO A 191 -11.86 5.26 5.62
C PRO A 191 -11.09 6.42 6.28
N GLY A 192 -9.83 6.53 5.90
CA GLY A 192 -8.86 7.46 6.45
C GLY A 192 -8.15 6.98 7.73
N ALA A 193 -8.21 5.69 8.10
CA ALA A 193 -7.62 5.19 9.33
C ALA A 193 -7.13 3.72 9.20
N VAL A 194 -6.44 3.23 10.22
CA VAL A 194 -6.02 1.82 10.29
C VAL A 194 -7.26 0.93 10.35
N ASN A 195 -7.27 -0.13 9.56
CA ASN A 195 -8.38 -1.10 9.53
C ASN A 195 -8.60 -1.76 10.88
N THR A 196 -9.87 -2.03 11.19
CA THR A 196 -10.24 -2.85 12.35
C THR A 196 -9.58 -4.24 12.23
N GLY A 197 -8.70 -4.58 13.18
CA GLY A 197 -7.96 -5.84 13.16
C GLY A 197 -6.63 -5.81 12.40
N GLN A 198 -6.21 -4.65 11.88
CA GLN A 198 -4.90 -4.44 11.30
C GLN A 198 -3.90 -3.91 12.33
N THR A 199 -2.67 -4.41 12.30
CA THR A 199 -1.57 -3.97 13.15
C THR A 199 -0.34 -3.71 12.27
N LEU A 200 0.09 -2.45 12.23
CA LEU A 200 1.23 -2.05 11.42
C LEU A 200 2.55 -2.28 12.17
N GLY A 201 3.43 -3.07 11.59
CA GLY A 201 4.77 -3.37 12.08
C GLY A 201 5.87 -2.57 11.36
N PRO A 202 7.10 -2.58 11.91
CA PRO A 202 8.27 -2.02 11.24
C PRO A 202 8.55 -2.79 9.95
N ALA A 203 9.00 -2.09 8.89
CA ALA A 203 9.45 -2.77 7.68
C ALA A 203 10.60 -3.74 8.02
N ALA A 204 10.59 -4.92 7.39
CA ALA A 204 11.69 -5.85 7.54
C ALA A 204 13.01 -5.19 7.11
N VAL A 205 14.03 -5.22 7.97
CA VAL A 205 15.36 -4.74 7.61
C VAL A 205 15.99 -5.79 6.69
N PRO A 206 16.36 -5.46 5.43
CA PRO A 206 16.98 -6.43 4.54
C PRO A 206 18.25 -6.99 5.20
N GLU A 207 18.41 -8.31 5.18
CA GLU A 207 19.55 -9.04 5.79
C GLU A 207 20.96 -8.45 5.48
N PRO A 208 21.26 -7.91 4.28
CA PRO A 208 22.55 -7.25 4.05
C PRO A 208 22.77 -6.01 4.94
N ALA A 209 21.70 -5.25 5.22
CA ALA A 209 21.75 -4.05 6.04
C ALA A 209 21.83 -4.38 7.54
N SER A 210 21.15 -5.44 7.98
CA SER A 210 21.18 -5.92 9.37
C SER A 210 22.59 -6.34 9.81
N ILE A 211 23.32 -7.10 8.96
CA ILE A 211 24.70 -7.52 9.23
C ILE A 211 25.66 -6.32 9.22
N ALA A 212 25.51 -5.41 8.25
CA ALA A 212 26.35 -4.22 8.16
C ALA A 212 26.18 -3.31 9.38
N LEU A 213 24.95 -3.14 9.87
CA LEU A 213 24.64 -2.36 11.07
C LEU A 213 25.23 -3.02 12.34
N MET A 214 25.11 -4.34 12.47
CA MET A 214 25.71 -5.09 13.57
C MET A 214 27.25 -4.98 13.56
N ALA A 215 27.88 -5.12 12.38
CA ALA A 215 29.32 -4.99 12.22
C ALA A 215 29.82 -3.58 12.58
N LEU A 216 29.05 -2.54 12.27
CA LEU A 216 29.33 -1.15 12.66
C LEU A 216 29.30 -0.96 14.18
N CYS A 217 28.27 -1.51 14.84
CA CYS A 217 28.13 -1.46 16.29
C CYS A 217 29.29 -2.17 17.00
N VAL A 218 29.69 -3.35 16.52
CA VAL A 218 30.82 -4.11 17.10
C VAL A 218 32.15 -3.37 16.89
N ALA A 219 32.38 -2.79 15.71
CA ALA A 219 33.60 -2.02 15.43
C ALA A 219 33.70 -0.76 16.31
N GLY A 220 32.58 -0.07 16.57
CA GLY A 220 32.51 1.08 17.48
C GLY A 220 32.85 0.71 18.93
N VAL A 221 32.32 -0.42 19.43
CA VAL A 221 32.61 -0.91 20.80
C VAL A 221 34.08 -1.34 20.95
N VAL A 222 34.65 -1.99 19.94
CA VAL A 222 36.07 -2.37 19.96
C VAL A 222 36.98 -1.14 19.89
N GLY A 223 36.65 -0.15 19.04
CA GLY A 223 37.40 1.11 18.94
C GLY A 223 37.41 1.95 20.22
N MET A 224 36.32 1.92 21.01
CA MET A 224 36.26 2.61 22.31
C MET A 224 37.16 1.97 23.38
N ARG A 225 37.36 0.64 23.36
CA ARG A 225 38.22 -0.05 24.34
C ARG A 225 39.71 0.26 24.15
N TYR A 226 40.16 0.57 22.93
CA TYR A 226 41.56 0.92 22.65
C TYR A 226 41.92 2.38 22.94
N ARG A 227 40.97 3.22 23.35
CA ARG A 227 41.19 4.66 23.63
C ARG A 227 41.25 5.00 25.12
N LEU A 228 41.00 4.02 25.98
CA LEU A 228 40.94 4.15 27.45
C LEU A 228 42.06 3.38 28.16
N GLY A 229 43.08 2.90 27.43
CA GLY A 229 44.27 2.21 27.95
C GLY A 229 45.56 2.96 27.66
#